data_AF-A0A9D6QH39-F1
#
_entry.id   AF-A0A9D6QH39-F1
#
_cell.length_a   1.000
_cell.length_b   1.000
_cell.length_c   1.000
_cell.angle_alpha   90.00
_cell.angle_beta   90.00
_cell.angle_gamma   90.00
#
_symmetry.space_group_name_H-M   'P 1'
#
loop_
_entity.id
_entity.type
_entity.pdbx_description
1 polymer ?
#
loop_
_entity_poly.entity_id
_entity_poly.type
_entity_poly.pdbx_seq_one_letter_code
_entity_poly.pdbx_strand_id
1 'polypeptide(L)'
;VKRGARRVARRARKAWRQGNDKDAPEDRRHLWRQREKDRLYAASLLGAAWPTRRRHGASARLVKLLGKEHDLALLAQRLEQSPSPGGAEAAALKALRSRREQLVKRARRAAEQLHEGRA
;
A
#
# COMPACT_ATOMS: atom_id res chain seq x y z
N VAL A 1 9.22 -18.91 16.00
CA VAL A 1 8.35 -18.50 14.86
C VAL A 1 7.09 -17.72 15.27
N LYS A 2 6.16 -18.28 16.08
CA LYS A 2 4.86 -17.65 16.40
C LYS A 2 4.94 -16.19 16.92
N ARG A 3 5.85 -15.90 17.88
CA ARG A 3 6.05 -14.53 18.41
C ARG A 3 6.47 -13.53 17.33
N GLY A 4 7.37 -13.94 16.42
CA GLY A 4 7.84 -13.11 15.30
C GLY A 4 6.74 -12.81 14.29
N ALA A 5 5.98 -13.83 13.86
CA ALA A 5 4.85 -13.65 12.94
C ALA A 5 3.76 -12.73 13.51
N ARG A 6 3.42 -12.89 14.79
CA ARG A 6 2.48 -11.98 15.50
C ARG A 6 3.00 -10.53 15.52
N ARG A 7 4.31 -10.32 15.71
CA ARG A 7 4.94 -9.00 15.68
C ARG A 7 4.83 -8.36 14.29
N VAL A 8 5.08 -9.12 13.21
CA VAL A 8 4.92 -8.64 11.82
C VAL A 8 3.48 -8.23 11.54
N ALA A 9 2.51 -9.09 11.89
CA ALA A 9 1.09 -8.78 11.71
C ALA A 9 0.65 -7.53 12.50
N ARG A 10 1.14 -7.36 13.73
CA ARG A 10 0.85 -6.17 14.55
C ARG A 10 1.44 -4.89 13.93
N ARG A 11 2.65 -4.95 13.39
CA ARG A 11 3.29 -3.81 12.71
C ARG A 11 2.51 -3.39 11.46
N ALA A 12 2.07 -4.34 10.65
CA ALA A 12 1.19 -4.07 9.51
C ALA A 12 -0.11 -3.38 9.93
N ARG A 13 -0.81 -3.90 10.94
CA ARG A 13 -2.03 -3.27 11.48
C ARG A 13 -1.80 -1.87 12.05
N LYS A 14 -0.66 -1.64 12.72
CA LYS A 14 -0.31 -0.31 13.23
C LYS A 14 -0.06 0.66 12.08
N ALA A 15 0.71 0.26 11.07
CA ALA A 15 1.01 1.10 9.92
C ALA A 15 -0.24 1.38 9.09
N TRP A 16 -1.13 0.39 8.90
CA TRP A 16 -2.44 0.60 8.29
C TRP A 16 -3.23 1.69 9.02
N ARG A 17 -3.40 1.60 10.35
CA ARG A 17 -4.12 2.63 11.11
C ARG A 17 -3.53 4.04 10.98
N GLN A 18 -2.22 4.14 10.74
CA GLN A 18 -1.52 5.42 10.58
C GLN A 18 -1.52 5.95 9.13
N GLY A 19 -1.61 5.05 8.14
CA GLY A 19 -1.52 5.36 6.71
C GLY A 19 -2.84 5.27 5.94
N ASN A 20 -3.92 4.76 6.54
CA ASN A 20 -5.24 4.61 5.92
C ASN A 20 -6.04 5.92 5.83
N ASP A 21 -5.56 6.99 6.47
CA ASP A 21 -6.15 8.31 6.34
C ASP A 21 -6.02 8.81 4.88
N LYS A 22 -7.02 9.56 4.39
CA LYS A 22 -6.92 10.22 3.09
C LYS A 22 -5.76 11.22 3.07
N ASP A 23 -5.56 11.94 4.17
CA ASP A 23 -4.60 13.02 4.32
C ASP A 23 -3.31 12.55 5.02
N ALA A 24 -3.12 11.22 5.14
CA ALA A 24 -1.89 10.66 5.69
C ALA A 24 -0.68 11.16 4.89
N PRO A 25 0.37 11.68 5.55
CA PRO A 25 1.63 12.03 4.91
C PRO A 25 2.22 10.86 4.11
N GLU A 26 2.96 11.16 3.05
CA GLU A 26 3.54 10.14 2.15
C GLU A 26 4.37 9.11 2.92
N ASP A 27 5.17 9.54 3.91
CA ASP A 27 5.97 8.63 4.74
C ASP A 27 5.12 7.59 5.48
N ARG A 28 3.93 7.97 5.95
CA ARG A 28 3.00 7.03 6.63
C ARG A 28 2.37 6.06 5.64
N ARG A 29 2.03 6.52 4.43
CA ARG A 29 1.55 5.65 3.33
C ARG A 29 2.63 4.68 2.88
N HIS A 30 3.85 5.17 2.70
CA HIS A 30 4.99 4.36 2.30
C HIS A 30 5.34 3.31 3.37
N LEU A 31 5.35 3.70 4.66
CA LEU A 31 5.53 2.76 5.76
C LEU A 31 4.42 1.69 5.77
N TRP A 32 3.17 2.08 5.54
CA TRP A 32 2.08 1.12 5.43
C TRP A 32 2.32 0.11 4.31
N ARG A 33 2.66 0.56 3.10
CA ARG A 33 3.05 -0.32 1.98
C ARG A 33 4.16 -1.29 2.38
N GLN A 34 5.24 -0.80 2.99
CA GLN A 34 6.37 -1.64 3.40
C GLN A 34 5.92 -2.74 4.37
N ARG A 35 5.10 -2.41 5.38
CA ARG A 35 4.65 -3.39 6.38
C ARG A 35 3.66 -4.41 5.82
N GLU A 36 2.84 -4.04 4.84
CA GLU A 36 1.99 -5.01 4.16
C GLU A 36 2.79 -5.98 3.30
N LYS A 37 3.82 -5.48 2.62
CA LYS A 37 4.77 -6.31 1.86
C LYS A 37 5.52 -7.27 2.77
N ASP A 38 6.05 -6.78 3.90
CA ASP A 38 6.71 -7.61 4.94
C ASP A 38 5.77 -8.73 5.41
N ARG A 39 4.50 -8.40 5.69
CA ARG A 39 3.51 -9.38 6.16
C ARG A 39 3.20 -10.43 5.10
N LEU A 40 2.99 -10.02 3.85
CA LEU A 40 2.73 -10.95 2.75
C LEU A 40 3.90 -11.91 2.55
N TYR A 41 5.13 -11.40 2.52
CA TYR A 41 6.32 -12.21 2.30
C TYR A 41 6.58 -13.16 3.47
N ALA A 42 6.49 -12.66 4.72
CA ALA A 42 6.64 -13.51 5.90
C ALA A 42 5.58 -14.62 5.96
N ALA A 43 4.32 -14.33 5.62
CA ALA A 43 3.24 -15.33 5.57
C ALA A 43 3.42 -16.33 4.41
N SER A 44 4.04 -15.91 3.32
CA SER A 44 4.35 -16.78 2.17
C SER A 44 5.50 -17.73 2.51
N LEU A 45 6.60 -17.19 3.05
CA LEU A 45 7.78 -17.95 3.47
C LEU A 45 7.46 -18.96 4.57
N LEU A 46 6.65 -18.58 5.56
CA LEU A 46 6.35 -19.46 6.70
C LEU A 46 5.29 -20.52 6.39
N GLY A 47 4.60 -20.44 5.24
CA GLY A 47 3.67 -21.49 4.84
C GLY A 47 2.60 -21.78 5.91
N ALA A 48 2.44 -23.07 6.24
CA ALA A 48 1.54 -23.54 7.29
C ALA A 48 1.97 -23.14 8.72
N ALA A 49 3.22 -22.73 8.93
CA ALA A 49 3.70 -22.26 10.23
C ALA A 49 3.25 -20.82 10.56
N TRP A 50 2.57 -20.13 9.63
CA TRP A 50 1.98 -18.82 9.88
C TRP A 50 0.80 -18.95 10.87
N PRO A 51 0.77 -18.18 11.97
CA PRO A 51 -0.09 -18.45 13.12
C PRO A 51 -1.58 -18.08 12.94
N THR A 52 -1.97 -17.53 11.79
CA THR A 52 -3.36 -17.14 11.51
C THR A 52 -3.78 -17.62 10.13
N ARG A 53 -5.08 -17.57 9.80
CA ARG A 53 -5.53 -17.83 8.43
C ARG A 53 -4.80 -16.92 7.45
N ARG A 54 -4.17 -17.50 6.44
CA ARG A 54 -3.47 -16.74 5.39
C ARG A 54 -4.50 -16.21 4.40
N ARG A 55 -4.77 -14.91 4.45
CA ARG A 55 -5.57 -14.20 3.44
C ARG A 55 -4.72 -13.79 2.26
N HIS A 56 -4.01 -14.75 1.65
CA HIS A 56 -2.94 -14.47 0.69
C HIS A 56 -3.42 -13.63 -0.49
N GLY A 57 -4.55 -13.99 -1.11
CA GLY A 57 -5.13 -13.23 -2.23
C GLY A 57 -5.46 -11.78 -1.86
N ALA A 58 -6.11 -11.55 -0.72
CA ALA A 58 -6.43 -10.20 -0.25
C ALA A 58 -5.17 -9.39 0.10
N SER A 59 -4.18 -10.00 0.78
CA SER A 59 -2.89 -9.37 1.06
C SER A 59 -2.13 -9.00 -0.22
N ALA A 60 -2.06 -9.92 -1.19
CA ALA A 60 -1.41 -9.68 -2.48
C ALA A 60 -2.10 -8.55 -3.26
N ARG A 61 -3.44 -8.54 -3.26
CA ARG A 61 -4.23 -7.46 -3.88
C ARG A 61 -3.92 -6.11 -3.23
N LEU A 62 -3.89 -6.04 -1.90
CA LEU A 62 -3.57 -4.80 -1.18
C LEU A 62 -2.16 -4.31 -1.51
N VAL A 63 -1.16 -5.18 -1.43
CA VAL A 63 0.24 -4.82 -1.75
C VAL A 63 0.38 -4.32 -3.19
N LYS A 64 -0.33 -4.94 -4.15
CA LYS A 64 -0.34 -4.48 -5.55
C LYS A 64 -0.96 -3.09 -5.71
N LEU A 65 -2.05 -2.80 -5.00
CA LEU A 65 -2.68 -1.47 -5.04
C LEU A 65 -1.79 -0.39 -4.43
N LEU A 66 -1.22 -0.68 -3.25
CA LEU A 66 -0.26 0.21 -2.58
C LEU A 66 1.01 0.43 -3.40
N GLY A 67 1.46 -0.58 -4.14
CA GLY A 67 2.55 -0.44 -5.10
C GLY A 67 2.22 0.57 -6.20
N LYS A 68 1.10 0.36 -6.89
CA LYS A 68 0.70 1.23 -8.00
C LYS A 68 0.46 2.68 -7.57
N GLU A 69 -0.16 2.94 -6.41
CA GLU A 69 -0.36 4.32 -5.96
C GLU A 69 0.96 5.04 -5.67
N HIS A 70 1.95 4.31 -5.14
CA HIS A 70 3.29 4.84 -4.86
C HIS A 70 4.06 5.09 -6.15
N ASP A 71 3.98 4.17 -7.13
CA ASP A 71 4.62 4.35 -8.44
C ASP A 71 4.09 5.64 -9.13
N LEU A 72 2.76 5.90 -9.06
CA LEU A 72 2.19 7.14 -9.60
C LEU A 72 2.63 8.39 -8.82
N ALA A 73 2.82 8.29 -7.50
CA ALA A 73 3.34 9.40 -6.71
C ALA A 73 4.79 9.74 -7.12
N LEU A 74 5.64 8.72 -7.30
CA LEU A 74 7.01 8.91 -7.79
C LEU A 74 7.05 9.46 -9.22
N LEU A 75 6.17 8.99 -10.10
CA LEU A 75 6.09 9.53 -11.47
C LEU A 75 5.66 11.00 -11.48
N ALA A 76 4.69 11.38 -10.65
CA ALA A 76 4.27 12.78 -10.52
C ALA A 76 5.41 13.65 -9.99
N GLN A 77 6.11 13.19 -8.94
CA GLN A 77 7.27 13.89 -8.39
C GLN A 77 8.38 14.09 -9.43
N ARG A 78 8.66 13.06 -10.25
CA ARG A 78 9.67 13.16 -11.32
C ARG A 78 9.29 14.17 -12.39
N LEU A 79 8.02 14.21 -12.80
CA LEU A 79 7.53 15.21 -13.76
C LEU A 79 7.60 16.64 -13.20
N GLU A 80 7.34 16.82 -11.90
CA GLU A 80 7.47 18.12 -11.24
C GLU A 80 8.93 18.59 -11.16
N GLN A 81 9.88 17.67 -10.96
CA GLN A 81 11.32 17.96 -10.86
C GLN A 81 12.02 18.11 -12.22
N SER A 82 11.42 17.63 -13.29
CA SER A 82 11.98 17.68 -14.65
C SER A 82 10.90 18.06 -15.65
N PRO A 83 10.39 19.31 -15.58
CA PRO A 83 9.41 19.79 -16.54
C PRO A 83 10.02 19.78 -17.94
N SER A 84 9.33 19.16 -18.89
CA SER A 84 9.77 19.21 -20.28
C SER A 84 9.31 20.54 -20.92
N PRO A 85 10.03 21.02 -21.94
CA PRO A 85 9.72 22.30 -22.58
C PRO A 85 8.38 22.34 -23.36
N GLY A 86 7.68 21.21 -23.51
CA GLY A 86 6.45 21.10 -24.31
C GLY A 86 5.13 21.40 -23.57
N GLY A 87 5.12 21.64 -22.26
CA GLY A 87 3.93 22.08 -21.51
C GLY A 87 2.84 21.03 -21.29
N ALA A 88 3.04 19.77 -21.72
CA ALA A 88 2.09 18.67 -21.54
C ALA A 88 2.06 18.11 -20.10
N GLU A 89 3.00 18.54 -19.25
CA GLU A 89 3.20 18.05 -17.89
C GLU A 89 2.00 18.32 -17.00
N ALA A 90 1.33 19.47 -17.16
CA ALA A 90 0.15 19.81 -16.37
C ALA A 90 -1.00 18.80 -16.57
N ALA A 91 -1.24 18.40 -17.82
CA ALA A 91 -2.25 17.39 -18.15
C ALA A 91 -1.85 16.00 -17.62
N ALA A 92 -0.56 15.63 -17.77
CA ALA A 92 -0.02 14.37 -17.25
C ALA A 92 -0.11 14.30 -15.71
N LEU A 93 0.29 15.35 -15.00
CA LEU A 93 0.21 15.45 -13.54
C LEU A 93 -1.24 15.34 -13.06
N LYS A 94 -2.17 16.02 -13.73
CA LYS A 94 -3.61 15.90 -13.43
C LYS A 94 -4.09 14.46 -13.59
N ALA A 95 -3.71 13.78 -14.67
CA ALA A 95 -4.09 12.39 -14.91
C ALA A 95 -3.49 11.43 -13.87
N LEU A 96 -2.20 11.60 -13.53
CA LEU A 96 -1.52 10.80 -12.50
C LEU A 96 -2.16 10.96 -11.12
N ARG A 97 -2.43 12.21 -10.70
CA ARG A 97 -3.07 12.52 -9.41
C ARG A 97 -4.48 11.92 -9.34
N SER A 98 -5.31 12.09 -10.38
CA SER A 98 -6.65 11.51 -10.44
C SER A 98 -6.61 9.97 -10.37
N ARG A 99 -5.69 9.34 -11.11
CA ARG A 99 -5.55 7.88 -11.07
C ARG A 99 -5.06 7.39 -9.70
N ARG A 100 -4.15 8.13 -9.06
CA ARG A 100 -3.67 7.83 -7.71
C ARG A 100 -4.81 7.86 -6.71
N GLU A 101 -5.69 8.85 -6.73
CA GLU A 101 -6.86 8.92 -5.85
C GLU A 101 -7.77 7.69 -5.98
N GLN A 102 -8.00 7.21 -7.21
CA GLN A 102 -8.78 5.99 -7.44
C GLN A 102 -8.11 4.75 -6.81
N LEU A 103 -6.78 4.65 -6.93
CA LEU A 103 -6.01 3.56 -6.34
C LEU A 103 -6.00 3.64 -4.81
N VAL A 104 -5.87 4.82 -4.23
CA VAL A 104 -5.99 5.06 -2.79
C VAL A 104 -7.34 4.57 -2.28
N LYS A 105 -8.45 4.97 -2.92
CA LYS A 105 -9.80 4.50 -2.55
C LYS A 105 -9.90 2.97 -2.60
N ARG A 106 -9.31 2.34 -3.62
CA ARG A 106 -9.29 0.88 -3.75
C ARG A 106 -8.42 0.19 -2.70
N ALA A 107 -7.24 0.74 -2.39
CA ALA A 107 -6.33 0.22 -1.39
C ALA A 107 -6.97 0.26 0.00
N ARG A 108 -7.61 1.38 0.36
CA ARG A 108 -8.34 1.54 1.62
C ARG A 108 -9.44 0.48 1.80
N ARG A 109 -10.31 0.31 0.80
CA ARG A 109 -11.36 -0.73 0.80
C ARG A 109 -10.79 -2.15 0.95
N ALA A 110 -9.71 -2.45 0.23
CA ALA A 110 -9.04 -3.75 0.34
C ALA A 110 -8.44 -3.98 1.74
N ALA A 111 -7.94 -2.91 2.35
CA ALA A 111 -7.37 -2.94 3.69
C ALA A 111 -8.42 -3.15 4.77
N GLU A 112 -9.56 -2.45 4.68
CA GLU A 112 -10.72 -2.63 5.55
C GLU A 112 -11.17 -4.09 5.52
N GLN A 113 -11.40 -4.66 4.33
CA GLN A 113 -11.76 -6.07 4.18
C GLN A 113 -10.73 -7.01 4.84
N LEU A 114 -9.44 -6.74 4.61
CA LEU A 114 -8.35 -7.58 5.09
C LEU A 114 -8.16 -7.53 6.61
N HIS A 115 -8.26 -6.33 7.21
CA HIS A 115 -7.97 -6.10 8.63
C HIS A 115 -9.19 -6.20 9.54
N GLU A 116 -10.40 -5.89 9.05
CA GLU A 116 -11.65 -5.99 9.82
C GLU A 116 -12.29 -7.38 9.80
N GLY A 117 -11.71 -8.35 9.09
CA GLY A 117 -12.27 -9.71 9.10
C GLY A 117 -13.18 -10.04 7.91
N ARG A 118 -13.47 -9.11 7.00
CA ARG A 118 -14.46 -9.30 5.91
C ARG A 118 -13.87 -9.82 4.57
N ALA A 119 -12.73 -10.50 4.61
CA ALA A 119 -12.02 -11.05 3.44
C ALA A 119 -11.77 -12.55 3.52
#